data_AF-T5L8A9-F1
#
_entry.id   AF-T5L8A9-F1
#
_cell.length_a   1.000
_cell.length_b   1.000
_cell.length_c   1.000
_cell.angle_alpha   90.00
_cell.angle_beta   90.00
_cell.angle_gamma   90.00
#
_symmetry.space_group_name_H-M   'P 1'
#
loop_
_entity.id
_entity.type
_entity.pdbx_description
1 polymer ?
#
loop_
_entity_poly.entity_id
_entity_poly.type
_entity_poly.pdbx_seq_one_letter_code
_entity_poly.pdbx_strand_id
1 'polypeptide(L)'
;MSEAYPIWWRGIATPPPAEWAYVFEAFTGEDTAGEWALAAAIFIAQTRRRTGTGPTFAELFKHLLPDTDGLPARFPEGLEHIERRRAIAGFRGHVTVEWRRRGMLSFDKGMTRSLRVGREFRRRSRQRQQDLARQNTQVTASRCEMPGAVGWDVDVTRPEAELSHD
;
A
#
# COMPACT_ATOMS: atom_id res chain seq x y z
N MET A 1 5.26 29.76 -28.31
CA MET A 1 4.25 28.98 -27.56
C MET A 1 4.92 28.53 -26.28
N SER A 2 4.69 29.20 -25.15
CA SER A 2 5.31 28.80 -23.89
C SER A 2 4.66 27.48 -23.46
N GLU A 3 5.37 26.36 -23.64
CA GLU A 3 5.02 25.13 -22.93
C GLU A 3 4.97 25.47 -21.44
N ALA A 4 3.76 25.55 -20.90
CA ALA A 4 3.58 25.84 -19.50
C ALA A 4 4.13 24.64 -18.72
N TYR A 5 5.23 24.85 -17.99
CA TYR A 5 5.80 23.80 -17.16
C TYR A 5 4.73 23.19 -16.23
N PRO A 6 4.90 21.91 -15.83
CA PRO A 6 3.99 21.24 -14.92
C PRO A 6 3.68 22.09 -13.68
N ILE A 7 2.46 21.94 -13.14
CA ILE A 7 1.97 22.79 -12.05
C ILE A 7 2.89 22.83 -10.81
N TRP A 8 3.64 21.75 -10.57
CA TRP A 8 4.59 21.63 -9.47
C TRP A 8 5.94 22.34 -9.71
N TRP A 9 6.22 22.78 -10.94
CA TRP A 9 7.46 23.45 -11.37
C TRP A 9 7.25 24.93 -11.73
N ARG A 10 6.14 25.53 -11.29
CA ARG A 10 5.82 26.93 -11.60
C ARG A 10 6.79 27.90 -10.91
N GLY A 11 7.18 28.94 -11.67
CA GLY A 11 8.02 30.03 -11.16
C GLY A 11 9.52 29.71 -11.12
N ILE A 12 9.96 28.65 -11.80
CA ILE A 12 11.36 28.32 -12.02
C ILE A 12 11.65 28.59 -13.49
N ALA A 13 12.71 29.34 -13.78
CA ALA A 13 13.03 29.79 -15.14
C ALA A 13 13.53 28.64 -16.03
N THR A 14 14.24 27.68 -15.43
CA THR A 14 14.79 26.51 -16.12
C THR A 14 13.75 25.42 -16.30
N PRO A 15 13.87 24.57 -17.33
CA PRO A 15 12.96 23.45 -17.53
C PRO A 15 13.08 22.41 -16.40
N PRO A 16 11.97 21.71 -16.06
CA PRO A 16 12.03 20.61 -15.12
C PRO A 16 12.93 19.50 -15.66
N PRO A 17 13.69 18.80 -14.81
CA PRO A 17 14.39 17.60 -15.23
C PRO A 17 13.40 16.56 -15.78
N ALA A 18 13.78 15.90 -16.88
CA ALA A 18 12.90 14.99 -17.59
C ALA A 18 12.41 13.83 -16.69
N GLU A 19 13.27 13.33 -15.82
CA GLU A 19 12.98 12.25 -14.88
C GLU A 19 11.88 12.66 -13.88
N TRP A 20 11.88 13.92 -13.45
CA TRP A 20 10.84 14.43 -12.55
C TRP A 20 9.50 14.53 -13.27
N ALA A 21 9.48 14.99 -14.52
CA ALA A 21 8.27 15.04 -15.33
C ALA A 21 7.73 13.62 -15.61
N TYR A 22 8.61 12.68 -15.96
CA TYR A 22 8.26 11.28 -16.20
C TYR A 22 7.67 10.61 -14.96
N VAL A 23 8.32 10.74 -13.79
CA VAL A 23 7.79 10.15 -12.56
C VAL A 23 6.50 10.84 -12.13
N PHE A 24 6.36 12.15 -12.38
CA PHE A 24 5.09 12.85 -12.12
C PHE A 24 3.96 12.25 -12.96
N GLU A 25 4.17 12.05 -14.25
CA GLU A 25 3.21 11.41 -15.15
C GLU A 25 2.93 9.97 -14.71
N ALA A 26 3.95 9.19 -14.39
CA ALA A 26 3.76 7.83 -13.87
C ALA A 26 2.89 7.82 -12.60
N PHE A 27 3.06 8.80 -11.72
CA PHE A 27 2.31 8.89 -10.47
C PHE A 27 0.90 9.47 -10.63
N THR A 28 0.61 10.23 -11.69
CA THR A 28 -0.64 10.98 -11.83
C THR A 28 -1.47 10.62 -13.06
N GLY A 29 -0.84 10.02 -14.07
CA GLY A 29 -1.40 9.58 -15.34
C GLY A 29 -2.58 8.63 -15.17
N GLU A 30 -3.49 8.65 -16.13
CA GLU A 30 -4.77 7.94 -16.05
C GLU A 30 -4.57 6.44 -15.79
N ASP A 31 -3.67 5.83 -16.58
CA ASP A 31 -3.39 4.40 -16.62
C ASP A 31 -2.56 3.90 -15.43
N THR A 32 -1.55 4.67 -15.00
CA THR A 32 -0.54 4.19 -14.04
C THR A 32 -0.80 4.63 -12.60
N ALA A 33 -1.46 5.77 -12.38
CA ALA A 33 -1.61 6.33 -11.04
C ALA A 33 -2.45 5.45 -10.11
N GLY A 34 -3.31 4.58 -10.65
CA GLY A 34 -4.09 3.63 -9.84
C GLY A 34 -3.18 2.67 -9.05
N GLU A 35 -2.14 2.14 -9.68
CA GLU A 35 -1.19 1.21 -9.07
C GLU A 35 -0.32 1.90 -8.03
N TRP A 36 0.21 3.08 -8.36
CA TRP A 36 0.99 3.89 -7.43
C TRP A 36 0.19 4.34 -6.21
N ALA A 37 -1.06 4.78 -6.42
CA ALA A 37 -1.95 5.15 -5.33
C ALA A 37 -2.30 3.96 -4.43
N LEU A 38 -2.39 2.75 -5.00
CA LEU A 38 -2.58 1.52 -4.24
C LEU A 38 -1.35 1.19 -3.39
N ALA A 39 -0.15 1.22 -3.98
CA ALA A 39 1.10 1.00 -3.26
C ALA A 39 1.25 2.00 -2.09
N ALA A 40 0.97 3.27 -2.34
CA ALA A 40 0.97 4.32 -1.32
C ALA A 40 -0.02 4.03 -0.19
N ALA A 41 -1.25 3.63 -0.51
CA ALA A 41 -2.28 3.33 0.48
C ALA A 41 -1.93 2.10 1.33
N ILE A 42 -1.33 1.06 0.73
CA ILE A 42 -0.83 -0.13 1.45
C ILE A 42 0.25 0.29 2.46
N PHE A 43 1.24 1.08 2.03
CA PHE A 43 2.30 1.55 2.92
C PHE A 43 1.76 2.39 4.10
N ILE A 44 0.82 3.30 3.82
CA ILE A 44 0.16 4.09 4.87
C ILE A 44 -0.57 3.17 5.86
N ALA A 45 -1.32 2.17 5.38
CA ALA A 45 -2.02 1.22 6.24
C ALA A 45 -1.04 0.45 7.15
N GLN A 46 0.06 -0.05 6.59
CA GLN A 46 1.09 -0.78 7.33
C GLN A 46 1.77 0.11 8.38
N THR A 47 2.13 1.34 8.01
CA THR A 47 2.77 2.28 8.94
C THR A 47 1.84 2.65 10.09
N ARG A 48 0.56 2.92 9.81
CA ARG A 48 -0.43 3.21 10.85
C ARG A 48 -0.66 2.03 11.78
N ARG A 49 -0.69 0.80 11.24
CA ARG A 49 -0.80 -0.42 12.05
C ARG A 49 0.39 -0.58 12.99
N ARG A 50 1.60 -0.24 12.55
CA ARG A 50 2.84 -0.37 13.33
C ARG A 50 3.05 0.75 14.36
N THR A 51 2.67 1.98 14.02
CA THR A 51 3.08 3.18 14.79
C THR A 51 1.92 3.97 15.41
N GLY A 52 0.67 3.59 15.11
CA GLY A 52 -0.52 4.35 15.50
C GLY A 52 -0.76 5.64 14.69
N THR A 53 0.26 6.18 14.02
CA THR A 53 0.20 7.43 13.24
C THR A 53 0.56 7.23 11.77
N GLY A 54 0.20 8.18 10.91
CA GLY A 54 0.51 8.12 9.49
C GLY A 54 1.99 8.37 9.21
N PRO A 55 2.52 7.94 8.05
CA PRO A 55 3.82 8.41 7.60
C PRO A 55 3.77 9.91 7.28
N THR A 56 4.94 10.52 7.22
CA THR A 56 5.15 11.81 6.57
C THR A 56 5.14 11.65 5.05
N PHE A 57 4.99 12.76 4.31
CA PHE A 57 5.19 12.74 2.86
C PHE A 57 6.61 12.29 2.50
N ALA A 58 7.65 12.69 3.25
CA ALA A 58 9.01 12.26 2.98
C ALA A 58 9.17 10.73 3.10
N GLU A 59 8.66 10.13 4.18
CA GLU A 59 8.71 8.68 4.38
C GLU A 59 7.92 7.93 3.30
N LEU A 60 6.75 8.43 2.89
CA LEU A 60 5.97 7.84 1.81
C LEU A 60 6.77 7.82 0.50
N PHE A 61 7.35 8.95 0.09
CA PHE A 61 8.09 8.99 -1.17
C PHE A 61 9.40 8.20 -1.10
N LYS A 62 10.10 8.16 0.05
CA LYS A 62 11.24 7.26 0.26
C LYS A 62 10.88 5.80 0.09
N HIS A 63 9.68 5.40 0.51
CA HIS A 63 9.20 4.04 0.30
C HIS A 63 8.92 3.74 -1.18
N LEU A 64 8.37 4.71 -1.92
CA LEU A 64 8.01 4.52 -3.34
C LEU A 64 9.20 4.62 -4.29
N LEU A 65 10.23 5.39 -3.93
CA LEU A 65 11.46 5.59 -4.69
C LEU A 65 12.67 5.31 -3.79
N PRO A 66 12.92 4.03 -3.43
CA PRO A 66 13.93 3.68 -2.46
C PRO A 66 15.35 3.98 -2.94
N ASP A 67 15.62 3.78 -4.24
CA ASP A 67 16.95 3.91 -4.82
C ASP A 67 17.45 5.36 -4.87
N THR A 68 16.54 6.33 -4.72
CA THR A 68 16.81 7.76 -4.88
C THR A 68 16.39 8.58 -3.66
N ASP A 69 16.24 7.93 -2.50
CA ASP A 69 15.83 8.53 -1.23
C ASP A 69 14.54 9.37 -1.33
N GLY A 70 13.60 8.93 -2.17
CA GLY A 70 12.30 9.56 -2.32
C GLY A 70 12.26 10.77 -3.24
N LEU A 71 13.22 10.89 -4.16
CA LEU A 71 13.28 11.94 -5.18
C LEU A 71 13.41 11.34 -6.59
N PRO A 72 12.70 11.81 -7.62
CA PRO A 72 12.82 11.25 -8.97
C PRO A 72 14.25 11.27 -9.54
N ALA A 73 14.96 12.37 -9.35
CA ALA A 73 16.37 12.54 -9.74
C ALA A 73 17.00 13.69 -8.95
N ARG A 74 18.32 13.88 -9.11
CA ARG A 74 19.00 15.08 -8.61
C ARG A 74 18.55 16.30 -9.41
N PHE A 75 18.40 17.44 -8.73
CA PHE A 75 18.13 18.70 -9.42
C PHE A 75 19.39 19.25 -10.10
N PRO A 76 19.25 20.01 -11.21
CA PRO A 76 20.36 20.67 -11.88
C PRO A 76 21.16 21.53 -10.93
N GLU A 77 22.44 21.73 -11.25
CA GLU A 77 23.27 22.71 -10.56
C GLU A 77 22.72 24.13 -10.78
N GLY A 78 22.94 25.02 -9.83
CA GLY A 78 22.45 26.41 -9.92
C GLY A 78 21.02 26.67 -9.43
N LEU A 79 20.19 25.65 -9.19
CA LEU A 79 18.88 25.85 -8.55
C LEU A 79 19.05 26.28 -7.09
N GLU A 80 18.37 27.34 -6.65
CA GLU A 80 18.45 27.82 -5.27
C GLU A 80 17.82 26.81 -4.29
N HIS A 81 18.28 26.83 -3.04
CA HIS A 81 17.76 25.92 -2.01
C HIS A 81 16.24 26.07 -1.82
N ILE A 82 15.72 27.29 -1.89
CA ILE A 82 14.29 27.57 -1.73
C ILE A 82 13.48 27.03 -2.91
N GLU A 83 14.00 27.11 -4.13
CA GLU A 83 13.38 26.57 -5.35
C GLU A 83 13.32 25.04 -5.28
N ARG A 84 14.43 24.39 -4.90
CA ARG A 84 14.48 22.93 -4.70
C ARG A 84 13.43 22.48 -3.68
N ARG A 85 13.37 23.17 -2.53
CA ARG A 85 12.41 22.84 -1.48
C ARG A 85 10.96 23.03 -1.95
N ARG A 86 10.68 24.11 -2.69
CA ARG A 86 9.36 24.38 -3.26
C ARG A 86 8.96 23.32 -4.29
N ALA A 87 9.88 22.94 -5.17
CA ALA A 87 9.63 21.91 -6.19
C ALA A 87 9.35 20.54 -5.56
N ILE A 88 10.13 20.13 -4.55
CA ILE A 88 9.89 18.87 -3.83
C ILE A 88 8.51 18.88 -3.16
N ALA A 89 8.18 19.96 -2.45
CA ALA A 89 6.90 20.10 -1.77
C ALA A 89 5.73 20.13 -2.76
N GLY A 90 5.88 20.86 -3.87
CA GLY A 90 4.91 20.93 -4.95
C GLY A 90 4.67 19.58 -5.59
N PHE A 91 5.73 18.88 -6.00
CA PHE A 91 5.67 17.55 -6.61
C PHE A 91 4.92 16.57 -5.70
N ARG A 92 5.36 16.43 -4.45
CA ARG A 92 4.74 15.51 -3.48
C ARG A 92 3.29 15.90 -3.19
N GLY A 93 3.01 17.20 -3.07
CA GLY A 93 1.69 17.73 -2.83
C GLY A 93 0.72 17.42 -3.97
N HIS A 94 1.11 17.69 -5.21
CA HIS A 94 0.26 17.44 -6.38
C HIS A 94 -0.02 15.96 -6.59
N VAL A 95 1.01 15.11 -6.52
CA VAL A 95 0.85 13.65 -6.61
C VAL A 95 -0.15 13.13 -5.56
N THR A 96 0.03 13.54 -4.30
CA THR A 96 -0.85 13.06 -3.22
C THR A 96 -2.26 13.65 -3.30
N VAL A 97 -2.43 14.85 -3.87
CA VAL A 97 -3.75 15.39 -4.21
C VAL A 97 -4.45 14.53 -5.26
N GLU A 98 -3.75 14.09 -6.31
CA GLU A 98 -4.35 13.20 -7.31
C GLU A 98 -4.78 11.86 -6.69
N TRP A 99 -3.94 11.26 -5.86
CA TRP A 99 -4.30 10.01 -5.16
C TRP A 99 -5.45 10.19 -4.16
N ARG A 100 -5.56 11.38 -3.54
CA ARG A 100 -6.71 11.75 -2.71
C ARG A 100 -7.99 11.87 -3.53
N ARG A 101 -7.94 12.51 -4.71
CA ARG A 101 -9.08 12.62 -5.62
C ARG A 101 -9.58 11.26 -6.09
N ARG A 102 -8.67 10.32 -6.32
CA ARG A 102 -8.97 8.90 -6.60
C ARG A 102 -9.48 8.12 -5.37
N GLY A 103 -9.57 8.76 -4.20
CA GLY A 103 -10.10 8.18 -2.97
C GLY A 103 -9.17 7.18 -2.28
N MET A 104 -7.91 7.07 -2.70
CA MET A 104 -6.96 6.07 -2.20
C MET A 104 -6.31 6.48 -0.89
N LEU A 105 -6.12 7.78 -0.66
CA LEU A 105 -5.56 8.34 0.57
C LEU A 105 -6.34 9.58 1.05
N SER A 106 -6.05 10.00 2.27
CA SER A 106 -6.56 11.23 2.89
C SER A 106 -5.50 11.82 3.82
N PHE A 107 -5.52 13.14 4.02
CA PHE A 107 -4.62 13.84 4.93
C PHE A 107 -5.21 15.18 5.37
N ASP A 108 -4.76 15.65 6.53
CA ASP A 108 -5.14 16.93 7.11
C ASP A 108 -4.07 17.98 6.77
N LYS A 109 -4.50 19.14 6.28
CA LYS A 109 -3.61 20.22 5.86
C LYS A 109 -2.86 20.79 7.07
N GLY A 110 -1.56 21.00 6.93
CA GLY A 110 -0.73 21.60 7.99
C GLY A 110 -0.36 20.66 9.15
N MET A 111 -0.83 19.40 9.13
CA MET A 111 -0.50 18.42 10.16
C MET A 111 0.58 17.45 9.68
N THR A 112 1.65 17.35 10.47
CA THR A 112 2.69 16.34 10.28
C THR A 112 2.12 14.95 10.54
N ARG A 113 2.54 13.93 9.77
CA ARG A 113 2.11 12.52 9.95
C ARG A 113 0.60 12.28 9.85
N SER A 114 -0.12 13.11 9.08
CA SER A 114 -1.57 13.03 8.93
C SER A 114 -2.05 12.07 7.83
N LEU A 115 -1.15 11.38 7.12
CA LEU A 115 -1.51 10.48 6.02
C LEU A 115 -2.32 9.28 6.51
N ARG A 116 -3.48 9.07 5.89
CA ARG A 116 -4.42 7.98 6.16
C ARG A 116 -4.87 7.34 4.84
N VAL A 117 -5.36 6.11 4.93
CA VAL A 117 -6.04 5.47 3.79
C VAL A 117 -7.36 6.15 3.50
N GLY A 118 -7.69 6.25 2.22
CA GLY A 118 -8.90 6.92 1.73
C GLY A 118 -10.14 6.03 1.78
N ARG A 119 -11.27 6.58 1.32
CA ARG A 119 -12.57 5.86 1.29
C ARG A 119 -12.52 4.67 0.33
N GLU A 120 -11.91 4.84 -0.84
CA GLU A 120 -11.91 3.84 -1.89
C GLU A 120 -11.05 2.64 -1.49
N PHE A 121 -9.86 2.89 -0.94
CA PHE A 121 -9.02 1.82 -0.39
C PHE A 121 -9.76 1.02 0.70
N ARG A 122 -10.43 1.70 1.63
CA ARG A 122 -11.21 1.03 2.69
C ARG A 122 -12.36 0.21 2.13
N ARG A 123 -13.03 0.69 1.06
CA ARG A 123 -14.08 -0.07 0.36
C ARG A 123 -13.51 -1.36 -0.24
N ARG A 124 -12.45 -1.26 -1.04
CA ARG A 124 -11.78 -2.42 -1.68
C ARG A 124 -11.24 -3.41 -0.66
N SER A 125 -10.66 -2.91 0.44
CA SER A 125 -10.14 -3.76 1.51
C SER A 125 -11.24 -4.55 2.21
N ARG A 126 -12.38 -3.93 2.53
CA ARG A 126 -13.53 -4.63 3.12
C ARG A 126 -14.11 -5.68 2.17
N GLN A 127 -14.25 -5.36 0.89
CA GLN A 127 -14.72 -6.32 -0.10
C GLN A 127 -13.81 -7.55 -0.14
N ARG A 128 -12.50 -7.34 -0.23
CA ARG A 128 -11.52 -8.44 -0.20
C ARG A 128 -11.62 -9.28 1.07
N GLN A 129 -11.81 -8.67 2.24
CA GLN A 129 -11.98 -9.41 3.49
C GLN A 129 -13.25 -10.26 3.51
N GLN A 130 -14.35 -9.75 2.96
CA GLN A 130 -15.60 -10.50 2.83
C GLN A 130 -15.45 -11.68 1.87
N ASP A 131 -14.77 -11.49 0.74
CA ASP A 131 -14.53 -12.55 -0.24
C ASP A 131 -13.66 -13.66 0.37
N LEU A 132 -12.60 -13.29 1.09
CA LEU A 132 -11.74 -14.25 1.80
C LEU A 132 -12.49 -15.00 2.91
N ALA A 133 -13.36 -14.32 3.67
CA ALA A 133 -14.17 -14.97 4.70
C ALA A 133 -15.13 -15.99 4.08
N ARG A 134 -15.79 -15.65 2.96
CA ARG A 134 -16.67 -16.56 2.22
C ARG A 134 -15.93 -17.81 1.72
N GLN A 135 -14.75 -17.62 1.15
CA GLN A 135 -13.91 -18.73 0.69
C GLN A 135 -13.52 -19.65 1.84
N ASN A 136 -13.10 -19.10 2.99
CA ASN A 136 -12.77 -19.90 4.16
C ASN A 136 -13.97 -20.66 4.73
N THR A 137 -15.18 -20.06 4.72
CA THR A 137 -16.41 -20.75 5.13
C THR A 137 -16.79 -21.88 4.17
N GLN A 138 -16.62 -21.70 2.86
CA GLN A 138 -16.86 -22.76 1.88
C GLN A 138 -15.87 -23.93 2.05
N VAL A 139 -14.58 -23.65 2.23
CA VAL A 139 -13.55 -24.68 2.48
C VAL A 139 -13.83 -25.46 3.77
N THR A 140 -14.30 -24.79 4.83
CA THR A 140 -14.67 -25.46 6.08
C THR A 140 -15.96 -26.26 5.97
N ALA A 141 -16.98 -25.76 5.25
CA ALA A 141 -18.22 -26.49 4.99
C ALA A 141 -17.99 -27.75 4.14
N SER A 142 -17.22 -27.64 3.04
CA SER A 142 -16.85 -28.78 2.20
C SER A 142 -15.94 -29.80 2.91
N ARG A 143 -15.26 -29.40 4.00
CA ARG A 143 -14.52 -30.31 4.88
C ARG A 143 -15.42 -31.03 5.89
N CYS A 144 -16.58 -30.45 6.23
CA CYS A 144 -17.57 -31.06 7.12
C CYS A 144 -18.60 -31.94 6.38
N GLU A 145 -18.79 -31.76 5.07
CA GLU A 145 -19.59 -32.64 4.21
C GLU A 145 -18.80 -33.90 3.79
N MET A 146 -18.47 -34.73 4.76
CA MET A 146 -18.15 -36.16 4.52
C MET A 146 -19.07 -37.01 5.42
N PRO A 147 -20.24 -37.46 4.92
CA PRO A 147 -21.01 -38.50 5.56
C PRO A 147 -20.59 -39.88 5.02
N GLY A 148 -20.04 -40.75 5.90
CA GLY A 148 -20.07 -42.21 5.67
C GLY A 148 -18.75 -42.97 5.79
N ALA A 149 -18.56 -43.60 6.95
CA ALA A 149 -18.09 -44.97 7.19
C ALA A 149 -16.75 -45.48 6.61
N VAL A 150 -15.78 -45.70 7.50
CA VAL A 150 -15.21 -47.06 7.67
C VAL A 150 -15.15 -47.35 9.16
N GLY A 151 -16.01 -48.27 9.60
CA GLY A 151 -15.98 -48.81 10.95
C GLY A 151 -14.66 -49.53 11.22
N TRP A 152 -14.15 -49.34 12.42
CA TRP A 152 -13.19 -50.24 13.03
C TRP A 152 -13.87 -50.82 14.27
N ASP A 153 -14.85 -51.70 14.01
CA ASP A 153 -15.16 -52.78 14.94
C ASP A 153 -14.06 -53.83 14.76
N VAL A 154 -13.12 -53.87 15.68
CA VAL A 154 -12.41 -55.11 16.01
C VAL A 154 -12.34 -55.16 17.54
N ASP A 155 -13.39 -55.72 18.12
CA ASP A 155 -13.32 -56.39 19.41
C ASP A 155 -12.71 -57.78 19.15
N VAL A 156 -11.45 -57.97 19.57
CA VAL A 156 -10.84 -59.30 19.75
C VAL A 156 -9.95 -59.25 21.00
N THR A 157 -10.60 -59.54 22.12
CA THR A 157 -10.16 -60.50 23.15
C THR A 157 -8.91 -60.18 23.97
N ARG A 158 -9.17 -59.76 25.21
CA ARG A 158 -8.29 -59.94 26.39
C ARG A 158 -8.14 -61.43 26.71
N PRO A 159 -6.93 -61.91 27.03
CA PRO A 159 -6.78 -63.03 27.94
C PRO A 159 -6.12 -62.58 29.25
N GLU A 160 -6.86 -62.73 30.34
CA GLU A 160 -6.31 -63.05 31.65
C GLU A 160 -6.03 -64.56 31.70
N ALA A 161 -4.82 -64.94 32.11
CA ALA A 161 -4.48 -66.15 32.87
C ALA A 161 -2.95 -66.11 33.09
N GLU A 162 -2.48 -65.80 34.29
CA GLU A 162 -2.18 -66.73 35.40
C GLU A 162 -0.73 -67.27 35.37
N LEU A 163 -0.02 -66.97 36.47
CA LEU A 163 0.84 -67.86 37.28
C LEU A 163 1.91 -68.72 36.57
N SER A 164 3.19 -68.50 36.90
CA SER A 164 4.00 -69.38 37.77
C SER A 164 5.53 -69.16 37.63
N HIS A 165 6.23 -69.38 38.76
CA HIS A 165 7.68 -69.54 39.07
C HIS A 165 8.61 -69.96 37.91
N ASP A 166 9.91 -69.61 37.88
CA ASP A 166 10.97 -69.57 38.91
C ASP A 166 11.97 -68.43 38.67
#